data_AF-A0A8S8XII8-F1
#
_entry.id   AF-A0A8S8XII8-F1
#
_cell.length_a   1.000
_cell.length_b   1.000
_cell.length_c   1.000
_cell.angle_alpha   90.00
_cell.angle_beta   90.00
_cell.angle_gamma   90.00
#
_symmetry.space_group_name_H-M   'P 1'
#
loop_
_entity.id
_entity.type
_entity.pdbx_description
1 polymer ?
#
loop_
_entity_poly.entity_id
_entity_poly.type
_entity_poly.pdbx_seq_one_letter_code
_entity_poly.pdbx_strand_id
1 'polypeptide(L)'
;MTMDSGSDLGWASITIKASVDGAASSTVPMCDDTTTENCWSSTDSDDTAAWNVGEAITVDTDCSGVCTVTVNVLNSREGTTLDTTVVDVE
;
A
#
# COMPACT_ATOMS: atom_id res chain seq x y z
N MET A 1 3.07 -7.33 0.86
CA MET A 1 2.78 -7.65 -0.56
C MET A 1 4.05 -7.41 -1.37
N THR A 2 4.33 -8.23 -2.40
CA THR A 2 5.54 -8.15 -3.25
C THR A 2 5.15 -7.85 -4.69
N MET A 3 5.92 -7.01 -5.38
CA MET A 3 5.69 -6.75 -6.80
C MET A 3 6.18 -7.95 -7.62
N ASP A 4 5.26 -8.83 -8.01
CA ASP A 4 5.57 -10.06 -8.75
C ASP A 4 5.54 -9.87 -10.28
N SER A 5 5.05 -8.71 -10.77
CA SER A 5 5.06 -8.36 -12.20
C SER A 5 4.97 -6.84 -12.41
N GLY A 6 5.80 -6.31 -13.30
CA GLY A 6 5.86 -4.88 -13.62
C GLY A 6 7.22 -4.51 -14.22
N SER A 7 7.30 -3.36 -14.89
CA SER A 7 8.59 -2.70 -15.15
C SER A 7 8.95 -1.89 -13.90
N ASP A 8 10.24 -1.77 -13.57
CA ASP A 8 10.68 -0.84 -12.50
C ASP A 8 10.00 0.51 -12.70
N LEU A 9 9.21 0.93 -11.72
CA LEU A 9 8.57 2.22 -11.77
C LEU A 9 9.61 3.34 -11.66
N GLY A 10 10.78 3.06 -11.07
CA GLY A 10 12.08 3.75 -11.12
C GLY A 10 12.13 5.26 -10.80
N TRP A 11 10.97 5.92 -10.83
CA TRP A 11 10.72 7.36 -10.83
C TRP A 11 9.21 7.69 -10.72
N ALA A 12 8.29 6.72 -10.83
CA ALA A 12 6.86 6.94 -10.60
C ALA A 12 6.47 6.62 -9.14
N SER A 13 5.79 7.57 -8.50
CA SER A 13 5.33 7.42 -7.13
C SER A 13 4.15 6.47 -7.01
N ILE A 14 4.11 5.66 -5.95
CA ILE A 14 2.94 4.83 -5.63
C ILE A 14 1.99 5.56 -4.67
N THR A 15 0.70 5.29 -4.82
CA THR A 15 -0.34 5.68 -3.85
C THR A 15 -0.99 4.41 -3.31
N ILE A 16 -0.94 4.23 -2.00
CA ILE A 16 -1.63 3.13 -1.31
C ILE A 16 -3.02 3.60 -0.91
N LYS A 17 -4.04 2.80 -1.23
CA LYS A 17 -5.42 3.03 -0.79
C LYS A 17 -5.98 1.80 -0.10
N ALA A 18 -6.55 1.97 1.08
CA ALA A 18 -7.20 0.89 1.82
C ALA A 18 -8.69 1.17 2.02
N SER A 19 -9.50 0.13 2.02
CA SER A 19 -10.90 0.14 2.41
C SER A 19 -11.20 -1.01 3.37
N VAL A 20 -12.06 -0.77 4.35
CA VAL A 20 -12.52 -1.78 5.30
C VAL A 20 -13.99 -2.09 5.01
N ASP A 21 -14.36 -3.37 4.96
CA ASP A 21 -15.73 -3.87 4.78
C ASP A 21 -16.47 -3.28 3.55
N GLY A 22 -15.73 -3.04 2.47
CA GLY A 22 -16.27 -2.45 1.24
C GLY A 22 -16.63 -0.96 1.35
N ALA A 23 -16.19 -0.28 2.41
CA ALA A 23 -16.31 1.18 2.54
C ALA A 23 -15.48 1.92 1.47
N ALA A 24 -15.64 3.25 1.41
CA ALA A 24 -14.85 4.08 0.51
C ALA A 24 -13.34 3.96 0.83
N SER A 25 -12.54 3.74 -0.21
CA SER A 25 -11.09 3.65 -0.05
C SER A 25 -10.48 4.99 0.36
N SER A 26 -9.61 4.98 1.36
CA SER A 26 -8.84 6.14 1.82
C SER A 26 -7.36 5.96 1.48
N THR A 27 -6.65 7.06 1.25
CA THR A 27 -5.20 7.02 1.05
C THR A 27 -4.51 6.65 2.36
N VAL A 28 -3.66 5.63 2.30
CA VAL A 28 -2.81 5.22 3.43
C VAL A 28 -1.51 6.03 3.36
N PRO A 29 -1.18 6.82 4.40
CA PRO A 29 0.07 7.57 4.44
C PRO A 29 1.28 6.65 4.60
N MET A 30 2.46 7.14 4.21
CA MET A 30 3.72 6.44 4.53
C MET A 30 3.98 6.54 6.04
N CYS A 31 4.51 5.47 6.64
CA CYS A 31 4.93 5.48 8.03
C CYS A 31 6.13 6.42 8.20
N ASP A 32 6.09 7.26 9.23
CA ASP A 32 7.18 8.17 9.61
C ASP A 32 7.26 8.32 11.13
N ASP A 33 8.13 9.19 11.63
CA ASP A 33 8.31 9.44 13.07
C ASP A 33 7.02 9.90 13.80
N THR A 34 6.03 10.38 13.05
CA THR A 34 4.77 10.93 13.57
C THR A 34 3.55 10.07 13.25
N THR A 35 3.64 9.23 12.22
CA THR A 35 2.57 8.37 11.70
C THR A 35 3.02 6.93 11.80
N THR A 36 2.63 6.26 12.88
CA THR A 36 3.09 4.90 13.20
C THR A 36 2.00 3.84 13.16
N GLU A 37 0.75 4.25 12.93
CA GLU A 37 -0.42 3.38 12.80
C GLU A 37 -1.16 3.70 11.50
N ASN A 38 -1.83 2.71 10.91
CA ASN A 38 -2.60 2.86 9.67
C ASN A 38 -1.76 3.48 8.53
N CYS A 39 -0.52 3.02 8.39
CA CYS A 39 0.48 3.56 7.48
C CYS A 39 1.18 2.44 6.70
N TRP A 40 1.92 2.79 5.65
CA TRP A 40 2.71 1.80 4.89
C TRP A 40 4.20 2.11 4.90
N SER A 41 5.02 1.07 4.80
CA SER A 41 6.47 1.16 4.69
C SER A 41 7.00 0.24 3.58
N SER A 42 8.08 0.65 2.92
CA SER A 42 8.83 -0.16 1.95
C SER A 42 10.03 -0.83 2.62
N THR A 43 10.45 -1.98 2.08
CA THR A 43 11.71 -2.62 2.49
C THR A 43 12.95 -1.80 2.13
N ASP A 44 12.84 -0.90 1.15
CA ASP A 44 13.84 0.14 0.92
C ASP A 44 13.41 1.41 1.64
N SER A 45 14.04 1.68 2.79
CA SER A 45 13.72 2.79 3.67
C SER A 45 14.18 4.17 3.14
N ASP A 46 15.02 4.20 2.11
CA ASP A 46 15.54 5.44 1.52
C ASP A 46 14.70 5.96 0.34
N ASP A 47 13.80 5.12 -0.22
CA ASP A 47 12.99 5.50 -1.38
C ASP A 47 11.54 5.85 -0.96
N THR A 48 11.35 7.12 -0.59
CA THR A 48 10.11 7.70 -0.05
C THR A 48 8.88 7.67 -0.97
N ALA A 49 8.97 7.10 -2.17
CA ALA A 49 7.82 7.02 -3.07
C ALA A 49 7.96 6.02 -4.24
N ALA A 50 9.15 5.53 -4.58
CA ALA A 50 9.29 4.57 -5.66
C ALA A 50 8.97 3.15 -5.19
N TRP A 51 8.39 2.35 -6.08
CA TRP A 51 8.23 0.91 -5.86
C TRP A 51 8.93 0.17 -6.99
N ASN A 52 10.06 -0.46 -6.68
CA ASN A 52 10.85 -1.23 -7.63
C ASN A 52 10.43 -2.70 -7.64
N VAL A 53 10.72 -3.40 -8.74
CA VAL A 53 10.41 -4.82 -8.88
C VAL A 53 11.20 -5.62 -7.85
N GLY A 54 10.52 -6.51 -7.12
CA GLY A 54 11.13 -7.31 -6.05
C GLY A 54 11.17 -6.62 -4.68
N GLU A 55 10.75 -5.35 -4.57
CA GLU A 55 10.54 -4.72 -3.27
C GLU A 55 9.21 -5.13 -2.65
N ALA A 56 9.21 -5.27 -1.33
CA ALA A 56 8.01 -5.50 -0.55
C ALA A 56 7.55 -4.20 0.10
N ILE A 57 6.25 -3.97 0.07
CA ILE A 57 5.61 -2.99 0.94
C ILE A 57 4.83 -3.72 2.02
N THR A 58 4.89 -3.15 3.23
CA THR A 58 4.13 -3.56 4.40
C THR A 58 3.12 -2.47 4.67
N VAL A 59 1.84 -2.84 4.68
CA VAL A 59 0.75 -1.91 5.00
C VAL A 59 0.24 -2.33 6.37
N ASP A 60 0.36 -1.43 7.33
CA ASP A 60 -0.29 -1.55 8.63
C ASP A 60 -1.69 -0.95 8.52
N THR A 61 -2.70 -1.77 8.80
CA THR A 61 -4.10 -1.35 8.86
C THR A 61 -4.71 -1.99 10.08
N ASP A 62 -5.15 -1.16 11.01
CA ASP A 62 -5.88 -1.62 12.18
C ASP A 62 -7.38 -1.64 11.87
N CYS A 63 -8.00 -2.77 12.16
CA CYS A 63 -9.45 -2.88 12.22
C CYS A 63 -9.81 -3.69 13.46
N SER A 64 -10.79 -3.19 14.21
CA SER A 64 -11.24 -3.87 15.43
C SER A 64 -12.27 -4.96 15.11
N GLY A 65 -11.97 -6.22 15.39
CA GLY A 65 -12.87 -7.36 15.20
C GLY A 65 -12.76 -8.02 13.82
N VAL A 66 -13.79 -8.76 13.41
CA VAL A 66 -13.81 -9.42 12.10
C VAL A 66 -14.02 -8.35 11.03
N CYS A 67 -13.04 -8.19 10.14
CA CYS A 67 -13.10 -7.20 9.08
C CYS A 67 -12.44 -7.72 7.79
N THR A 68 -12.86 -7.19 6.64
CA THR A 68 -12.16 -7.41 5.37
C THR A 68 -11.47 -6.12 4.95
N VAL A 69 -10.13 -6.12 4.94
CA VAL A 69 -9.32 -5.00 4.44
C VAL A 69 -8.96 -5.27 2.98
N THR A 70 -9.33 -4.35 2.10
CA THR A 70 -8.86 -4.34 0.70
C THR A 70 -7.83 -3.23 0.52
N VAL A 71 -6.61 -3.60 0.16
CA VAL A 71 -5.50 -2.70 -0.12
C VAL A 71 -5.26 -2.66 -1.62
N ASN A 72 -5.21 -1.46 -2.17
CA ASN A 72 -4.92 -1.19 -3.58
C ASN A 72 -3.65 -0.37 -3.69
N VAL A 73 -2.74 -0.78 -4.54
CA VAL A 73 -1.55 -0.01 -4.90
C VAL A 73 -1.77 0.61 -6.26
N LEU A 74 -1.62 1.93 -6.36
CA LEU A 74 -1.84 2.67 -7.59
C LEU A 74 -0.54 3.30 -8.07
N ASN A 75 -0.34 3.29 -9.39
CA ASN A 75 0.62 4.17 -10.04
C ASN A 75 0.07 5.60 -10.00
N SER A 76 0.68 6.50 -9.22
CA SER A 76 0.17 7.86 -9.03
C SER A 76 0.22 8.69 -10.31
N ARG A 77 1.08 8.33 -11.27
CA ARG A 77 1.21 9.03 -12.56
C ARG A 77 0.12 8.63 -13.54
N GLU A 78 -0.20 7.34 -13.60
CA GLU A 78 -1.13 6.78 -14.59
C GLU A 78 -2.54 6.57 -14.03
N GLY A 79 -2.71 6.63 -12.71
CA GLY A 79 -3.98 6.34 -12.03
C GLY A 79 -4.40 4.88 -12.12
N THR A 80 -3.51 3.99 -12.58
CA THR A 80 -3.76 2.57 -12.78
C THR A 80 -3.53 1.81 -11.47
N THR A 81 -4.40 0.85 -11.16
CA THR A 81 -4.17 -0.08 -10.05
C THR A 81 -3.15 -1.12 -10.50
N LEU A 82 -2.04 -1.18 -9.78
CA LEU A 82 -0.91 -2.09 -10.01
C LEU A 82 -1.14 -3.42 -9.29
N ASP A 83 -1.66 -3.36 -8.07
CA ASP A 83 -1.96 -4.54 -7.28
C ASP A 83 -3.16 -4.32 -6.36
N THR A 84 -3.87 -5.42 -6.08
CA THR A 84 -4.98 -5.46 -5.13
C THR A 84 -4.79 -6.67 -4.23
N THR A 85 -4.66 -6.42 -2.93
CA THR A 85 -4.59 -7.46 -1.90
C THR A 85 -5.81 -7.36 -1.00
N VAL A 86 -6.42 -8.50 -0.69
CA VAL A 86 -7.53 -8.60 0.27
C VAL A 86 -7.07 -9.43 1.47
N VAL A 87 -7.26 -8.88 2.66
CA VAL A 87 -6.93 -9.51 3.94
C VAL A 87 -8.20 -9.59 4.77
N ASP A 88 -8.60 -10.81 5.13
CA ASP A 88 -9.64 -11.06 6.10
C ASP A 88 -8.98 -11.18 7.49
N VAL A 89 -9.37 -10.29 8.39
CA VAL A 89 -8.94 -10.29 9.80
C VAL A 89 -10.03 -11.00 10.59
N GLU A 90 -9.67 -12.09 11.28
CA GLU A 90 -10.57 -12.92 12.10
C GLU A 90 -10.41 -12.66 13.61
#